data_AF-A0A521MFK2-F1
#
_entry.id   AF-A0A521MFK2-F1
#
_cell.length_a   1.000
_cell.length_b   1.000
_cell.length_c   1.000
_cell.angle_alpha   90.00
_cell.angle_beta   90.00
_cell.angle_gamma   90.00
#
_symmetry.space_group_name_H-M   'P 1'
#
loop_
_entity.id
_entity.type
_entity.pdbx_description
1 polymer ?
#
loop_
_entity_poly.entity_id
_entity_poly.type
_entity_poly.pdbx_seq_one_letter_code
_entity_poly.pdbx_strand_id
1 'polypeptide(L)' 'MTERTGGCVCGAMRFRTTAEPSRITICHCTWCQRRTGTAFGTEVVFNSDEVEITGRDITRL' A
#
# COMPACT_ATOMS: atom_id res chain seq x y z
N MET A 1 1.66 3.79 -20.12
CA MET A 1 2.08 3.60 -18.72
C MET A 1 0.86 3.87 -17.86
N THR A 2 0.37 2.88 -17.10
CA THR A 2 -0.89 3.01 -16.36
C THR A 2 -0.63 3.74 -15.05
N GLU A 3 -1.31 4.86 -14.81
CA GLU A 3 -1.25 5.55 -13.52
C GLU A 3 -2.08 4.80 -12.48
N ARG A 4 -1.50 4.56 -11.31
CA ARG A 4 -2.14 3.90 -10.16
C ARG A 4 -2.21 4.91 -9.02
N THR A 5 -3.39 5.04 -8.41
CA THR A 5 -3.64 5.95 -7.30
C THR A 5 -4.33 5.24 -6.15
N GLY A 6 -4.17 5.77 -4.93
CA GLY A 6 -4.83 5.24 -3.75
C GLY A 6 -4.51 6.05 -2.50
N GLY A 7 -4.81 5.51 -1.33
CA GLY A 7 -4.49 6.17 -0.07
C GLY A 7 -5.20 5.57 1.13
N CYS A 8 -5.00 6.19 2.29
CA CYS A 8 -5.66 5.78 3.52
C CYS A 8 -7.18 6.06 3.44
N VAL A 9 -7.99 5.22 4.08
CA VAL A 9 -9.46 5.33 4.09
C VAL A 9 -9.93 6.67 4.68
N CYS A 10 -9.21 7.22 5.66
CA CYS A 10 -9.52 8.54 6.23
C CYS A 10 -9.22 9.71 5.29
N GLY A 11 -8.50 9.47 4.19
CA GLY A 11 -8.14 10.49 3.21
C GLY A 11 -6.95 11.38 3.59
N ALA A 12 -6.39 11.23 4.79
CA ALA A 12 -5.26 12.04 5.25
C ALA A 12 -3.96 11.81 4.46
N MET A 13 -3.85 10.71 3.72
CA MET A 13 -2.69 10.34 2.92
C MET A 13 -3.14 9.74 1.58
N ARG A 14 -2.51 10.19 0.48
CA ARG A 14 -2.73 9.71 -0.89
C ARG A 14 -1.40 9.33 -1.53
N PHE A 15 -1.42 8.35 -2.42
CA PHE A 15 -0.26 7.97 -3.22
C PHE A 15 -0.59 7.92 -4.71
N ARG A 16 0.44 8.09 -5.53
CA ARG A 16 0.40 7.98 -6.98
C ARG A 16 1.69 7.36 -7.51
N THR A 17 1.58 6.47 -8.48
CA THR A 17 2.74 5.87 -9.16
C THR A 17 2.38 5.41 -10.57
N THR A 18 3.37 5.43 -11.46
CA THR A 18 3.31 4.81 -12.79
C THR A 18 4.20 3.56 -12.89
N ALA A 19 4.95 3.25 -11.84
CA ALA A 19 5.87 2.10 -11.78
C ALA A 19 5.11 0.79 -11.58
N GLU A 20 5.76 -0.31 -11.93
CA GLU A 20 5.27 -1.66 -11.65
C GLU A 20 5.69 -2.09 -10.24
N PRO A 21 4.87 -2.85 -9.49
CA PRO A 21 5.28 -3.35 -8.19
C PRO A 21 6.51 -4.26 -8.30
N SER A 22 7.47 -4.07 -7.39
CA SER A 22 8.60 -4.97 -7.19
C SER A 22 8.18 -6.33 -6.63
N ARG A 23 7.09 -6.35 -5.85
CA ARG A 23 6.53 -7.56 -5.25
C ARG A 23 5.04 -7.40 -5.00
N ILE A 24 4.30 -8.47 -5.21
CA ILE A 24 2.92 -8.63 -4.74
C ILE A 24 2.88 -9.90 -3.88
N THR A 25 2.31 -9.81 -2.68
CA THR A 25 2.22 -10.93 -1.75
C THR A 25 0.78 -11.10 -1.27
N ILE A 26 0.30 -12.34 -1.32
CA ILE A 26 -0.95 -12.79 -0.70
C ILE A 26 -0.57 -13.71 0.45
N CYS A 27 -0.89 -13.31 1.68
CA CYS A 27 -0.51 -14.03 2.89
C CYS A 27 -1.74 -14.59 3.63
N HIS A 28 -1.72 -15.90 3.87
CA HIS A 28 -2.80 -16.63 4.55
C HIS A 28 -2.52 -16.89 6.03
N CYS A 29 -1.49 -16.28 6.62
CA CYS A 29 -1.23 -16.49 8.04
C CYS A 29 -2.34 -15.87 8.89
N THR A 30 -2.53 -16.40 10.11
CA THR A 30 -3.56 -15.95 11.04
C THR A 30 -3.39 -14.48 11.45
N TRP A 31 -2.16 -13.97 11.45
CA TRP A 31 -1.87 -12.56 11.68
C TRP A 31 -2.44 -11.67 10.58
N CYS A 32 -2.23 -12.01 9.31
CA CYS A 32 -2.78 -11.26 8.19
C CYS A 32 -4.31 -11.31 8.18
N GLN A 33 -4.89 -12.50 8.42
CA GLN A 33 -6.34 -12.66 8.52
C GLN A 33 -6.95 -11.77 9.61
N ARG A 34 -6.35 -11.74 10.81
CA ARG A 34 -6.81 -10.90 11.92
C ARG A 34 -6.67 -9.41 11.63
N ARG A 35 -5.56 -9.00 11.00
CA ARG A 35 -5.28 -7.60 10.66
C ARG A 35 -6.28 -7.05 9.64
N THR A 36 -6.63 -7.84 8.63
CA THR A 36 -7.51 -7.40 7.53
C THR A 36 -8.99 -7.74 7.75
N GLY A 37 -9.29 -8.70 8.64
CA GLY A 37 -10.65 -9.24 8.81
C GLY A 37 -11.11 -10.10 7.63
N THR A 38 -10.22 -10.47 6.71
CA THR A 38 -10.49 -11.27 5.51
C THR A 38 -9.74 -12.61 5.55
N ALA A 39 -9.92 -13.45 4.53
CA ALA A 39 -9.25 -14.76 4.43
C ALA A 39 -7.72 -14.67 4.21
N PHE A 40 -7.20 -13.51 3.82
CA PHE A 40 -5.78 -13.25 3.56
C PHE A 40 -5.46 -11.75 3.58
N GLY A 41 -4.19 -11.41 3.82
CA GLY A 41 -3.68 -10.06 3.60
C GLY A 41 -3.06 -9.93 2.22
N THR A 42 -3.19 -8.75 1.62
CA THR A 42 -2.51 -8.38 0.37
C THR A 42 -1.54 -7.25 0.63
N GLU A 43 -0.30 -7.40 0.17
CA GLU A 43 0.75 -6.39 0.21
C GLU A 43 1.29 -6.16 -1.21
N VAL A 44 1.40 -4.90 -1.60
CA VAL A 44 2.00 -4.47 -2.87
C VAL A 44 3.17 -3.56 -2.53
N VAL A 45 4.35 -3.88 -3.04
CA VAL A 45 5.61 -3.19 -2.68
C VAL A 45 6.18 -2.48 -3.91
N PHE A 46 6.52 -1.21 -3.73
CA PHE A 46 7.20 -0.35 -4.70
C PHE A 46 8.48 0.19 -4.07
N ASN A 47 9.44 0.64 -4.88
CA ASN A 47 10.56 1.42 -4.35
C ASN A 47 10.06 2.81 -3.94
N SER A 48 10.65 3.38 -2.89
CA SER A 48 10.15 4.64 -2.31
C SER A 48 10.29 5.84 -3.25
N ASP A 49 11.28 5.81 -4.14
CA ASP A 49 11.53 6.83 -5.16
C ASP A 49 10.57 6.71 -6.36
N GLU A 50 9.83 5.61 -6.48
CA GLU A 50 8.85 5.37 -7.54
C GLU A 50 7.42 5.78 -7.14
N VAL A 51 7.20 6.24 -5.90
CA VAL A 51 5.88 6.56 -5.36
C VAL A 51 5.84 7.99 -4.84
N GLU A 52 4.95 8.79 -5.41
CA GLU A 52 4.61 10.10 -4.88
C GLU A 52 3.58 9.94 -3.75
N ILE A 53 3.88 10.44 -2.55
CA ILE A 53 2.96 10.46 -1.41
C ILE A 53 2.64 11.90 -1.04
N THR A 54 1.35 12.19 -0.85
CA THR A 54 0.85 13.49 -0.38
C THR A 54 -0.01 13.33 0.87
N GLY A 55 -0.05 14.36 1.70
CA GLY A 55 -0.81 14.38 2.97
C GLY A 55 0.07 14.12 4.20
N ARG A 56 -0.57 13.79 5.33
CA ARG A 56 0.12 13.59 6.61
C ARG A 56 0.79 12.21 6.63
N ASP A 57 2.11 12.20 6.46
CA ASP A 57 2.94 11.02 6.71
C ASP A 57 2.95 10.74 8.22
N ILE A 58 2.37 9.61 8.63
CA ILE A 58 2.32 9.15 10.02
C ILE A 58 3.44 8.14 10.34
N THR A 59 4.34 7.90 9.38
CA THR A 59 5.34 6.82 9.39
C THR A 59 6.77 7.31 9.52
N ARG A 60 7.02 8.62 9.34
CA ARG A 60 8.26 9.28 9.79
C ARG A 60 8.08 9.80 11.23
N LEU A 61 8.26 8.90 12.20
CA LEU A 61 8.62 9.26 13.59
C LEU A 61 10.14 9.10 13.75
#